data_AF-A0A0H3AA11-F1
#
_entry.id   AF-A0A0H3AA11-F1
#
_cell.length_a   1.000
_cell.length_b   1.000
_cell.length_c   1.000
_cell.angle_alpha   90.00
_cell.angle_beta   90.00
_cell.angle_gamma   90.00
#
_symmetry.space_group_name_H-M   'P 1'
#
loop_
_entity.id
_entity.type
_entity.pdbx_description
1 polymer ?
#
loop_
_entity_poly.entity_id
_entity_poly.type
_entity_poly.pdbx_seq_one_letter_code
_entity_poly.pdbx_strand_id
1 'polypeptide(L)'
;MAASFPLYRRQCPRSTGTTRHAAGASACPAALAAKTQVRRQRQRRKTPPPHPNQARHAADASNAMPDARTLLICLLRTYLIGASFNTRGLQNIGIVYALEPGLRAIHQDPRACRDARKRYLRHFNTHPFWTPLLVGVFLSLEGNIARKTFPPELLASVKDTTVYTLSAIGDSVFGGSLLVFWSLVSCTLVVSGHEMAAALFTLSLFLGLQAFKALTFIAGLREGLKVLQRLKQWDLINWGDRIKMCNGLLLVVLLWRVWPHPAHGLPWGIACIMLSVAALMVGRFHISRIFLAACALAGAYALPWASDWMLLVPSF
;
A
#
# COMPACT_ATOMS: atom_id res chain seq x y z
N MET A 1 -6.34 -4.76 28.97
CA MET A 1 -7.43 -3.76 28.89
C MET A 1 -8.21 -4.01 27.61
N ALA A 2 -9.31 -4.76 27.71
CA ALA A 2 -10.21 -5.06 26.60
C ALA A 2 -11.58 -4.49 26.98
N ALA A 3 -12.10 -3.56 26.17
CA ALA A 3 -13.42 -2.96 26.38
C ALA A 3 -14.40 -3.52 25.34
N SER A 4 -15.34 -4.32 25.83
CA SER A 4 -16.50 -4.84 25.11
C SER A 4 -17.55 -3.75 24.90
N PHE A 5 -18.09 -3.62 23.69
CA PHE A 5 -19.24 -2.76 23.40
C PHE A 5 -20.53 -3.61 23.33
N PRO A 6 -21.63 -3.22 24.01
CA PRO A 6 -22.89 -3.97 24.00
C PRO A 6 -23.81 -3.57 22.83
N LEU A 7 -24.53 -4.56 22.31
CA LEU A 7 -25.57 -4.48 21.30
C LEU A 7 -26.84 -3.79 21.85
N TYR A 8 -27.26 -2.70 21.23
CA TYR A 8 -28.54 -2.03 21.54
C TYR A 8 -29.68 -2.64 20.71
N ARG A 9 -30.52 -3.45 21.36
CA ARG A 9 -31.73 -4.07 20.80
C ARG A 9 -32.93 -3.15 21.07
N ARG A 10 -33.46 -2.46 20.06
CA ARG A 10 -34.71 -1.69 20.21
C ARG A 10 -35.91 -2.63 20.23
N GLN A 11 -36.62 -2.65 21.35
CA GLN A 11 -37.96 -3.23 21.51
C GLN A 11 -39.01 -2.30 20.88
N CYS A 12 -39.93 -2.86 20.08
CA CYS A 12 -41.20 -2.22 19.74
C CYS A 12 -42.29 -2.69 20.73
N PRO A 13 -43.20 -1.81 21.18
CA PRO A 13 -44.24 -2.20 22.11
C PRO A 13 -45.38 -2.94 21.39
N ARG A 14 -45.90 -3.97 22.06
CA ARG A 14 -47.16 -4.65 21.74
C ARG A 14 -48.34 -3.71 22.02
N SER A 15 -49.24 -3.54 21.06
CA SER A 15 -50.62 -3.11 21.31
C SER A 15 -51.58 -4.23 20.95
N THR A 16 -52.28 -4.73 21.96
CA THR A 16 -53.44 -5.63 21.88
C THR A 16 -54.67 -4.86 21.40
N GLY A 17 -55.46 -5.44 20.49
CA GLY A 17 -56.74 -4.85 20.06
C GLY A 17 -57.45 -5.67 18.99
N THR A 18 -58.52 -6.31 19.41
CA THR A 18 -59.50 -7.17 18.73
C THR A 18 -60.20 -6.61 17.47
N THR A 19 -60.29 -7.48 16.46
CA THR A 19 -61.36 -7.70 15.44
C THR A 19 -62.39 -6.60 15.10
N ARG A 20 -62.45 -6.22 13.81
CA ARG A 20 -63.69 -6.10 12.98
C ARG A 20 -63.36 -5.96 11.49
N HIS A 21 -64.11 -6.68 10.66
CA HIS A 21 -64.07 -6.64 9.19
C HIS A 21 -64.42 -5.27 8.62
N ALA A 22 -63.66 -4.79 7.62
CA ALA A 22 -64.14 -3.90 6.56
C ALA A 22 -63.28 -4.06 5.30
N ALA A 23 -63.94 -4.34 4.17
CA ALA A 23 -63.35 -4.47 2.85
C ALA A 23 -62.77 -3.15 2.33
N GLY A 24 -61.67 -3.20 1.56
CA GLY A 24 -61.10 -2.00 0.91
C GLY A 24 -59.86 -2.27 0.07
N ALA A 25 -60.06 -2.59 -1.21
CA ALA A 25 -59.16 -2.46 -2.35
C ALA A 25 -57.63 -2.60 -2.14
N SER A 26 -57.09 -3.79 -2.46
CA SER A 26 -55.66 -3.94 -2.74
C SER A 26 -55.30 -3.25 -4.07
N ALA A 27 -54.69 -2.07 -4.01
CA ALA A 27 -54.09 -1.45 -5.18
C ALA A 27 -52.87 -2.28 -5.63
N CYS A 28 -52.93 -2.82 -6.85
CA CYS A 28 -51.87 -3.61 -7.47
C CYS A 28 -50.54 -2.82 -7.51
N PRO A 29 -49.38 -3.41 -7.11
CA PRO A 29 -48.08 -2.73 -7.11
C PRO A 29 -47.69 -2.09 -8.46
N ALA A 30 -48.15 -2.67 -9.57
CA ALA A 30 -47.93 -2.15 -10.93
C ALA A 30 -48.58 -0.77 -11.16
N ALA A 31 -49.74 -0.49 -10.55
CA ALA A 31 -50.44 0.78 -10.71
C ALA A 31 -49.74 1.93 -9.96
N LEU A 32 -49.06 1.62 -8.85
CA LEU A 32 -48.25 2.59 -8.10
C LEU A 32 -46.97 2.94 -8.86
N ALA A 33 -46.33 1.95 -9.50
CA ALA A 33 -45.15 2.14 -10.34
C ALA A 33 -45.46 3.03 -11.57
N ALA A 34 -46.60 2.79 -12.25
CA ALA A 34 -47.04 3.57 -13.39
C ALA A 34 -47.30 5.05 -13.03
N LYS A 35 -47.98 5.32 -11.90
CA LYS A 35 -48.20 6.70 -11.42
C LYS A 35 -46.88 7.41 -11.08
N THR A 36 -45.88 6.67 -10.59
CA THR A 36 -44.55 7.22 -10.28
C THR A 36 -43.75 7.55 -11.54
N GLN A 37 -43.86 6.73 -12.60
CA GLN A 37 -43.25 7.00 -13.90
C GLN A 37 -43.86 8.23 -14.60
N VAL A 38 -45.19 8.35 -14.59
CA VAL A 38 -45.89 9.51 -15.17
C VAL A 38 -45.53 10.80 -14.44
N ARG A 39 -45.38 10.75 -13.10
CA ARG A 39 -44.94 11.90 -12.29
C ARG A 39 -43.51 12.31 -12.62
N ARG A 40 -42.59 11.35 -12.81
CA ARG A 40 -41.21 11.60 -13.25
C ARG A 40 -41.13 12.17 -14.68
N GLN A 41 -41.97 11.70 -15.61
CA GLN A 41 -42.05 12.26 -16.96
C GLN A 41 -42.58 13.69 -16.97
N ARG A 42 -43.59 14.01 -16.15
CA ARG A 42 -44.08 15.39 -15.98
C ARG A 42 -43.01 16.31 -15.37
N GLN A 43 -42.18 15.80 -14.47
CA GLN A 43 -41.07 16.56 -13.88
C GLN A 43 -39.93 16.83 -14.87
N ARG A 44 -39.62 15.86 -15.74
CA ARG A 44 -38.66 16.03 -16.85
C ARG A 44 -39.15 17.01 -17.92
N ARG A 45 -40.45 17.10 -18.17
CA ARG A 45 -41.02 18.11 -19.09
C ARG A 45 -41.03 19.54 -18.52
N LYS A 46 -41.00 19.70 -17.19
CA LYS A 46 -41.01 21.00 -16.51
C LYS A 46 -39.62 21.59 -16.25
N THR A 47 -38.56 20.82 -16.44
CA THR A 47 -37.19 21.30 -16.30
C THR A 47 -36.73 21.88 -17.64
N PRO A 48 -36.38 23.18 -17.73
CA PRO A 48 -35.86 23.75 -18.97
C PRO A 48 -34.54 23.04 -19.34
N PRO A 49 -34.27 22.84 -20.65
CA PRO A 49 -33.00 22.28 -21.07
C PRO A 49 -31.85 23.16 -20.55
N PRO A 50 -30.72 22.57 -20.12
CA PRO A 50 -29.58 23.34 -19.63
C PRO A 50 -29.13 24.33 -20.71
N HIS A 51 -28.80 25.55 -20.29
CA HIS A 51 -28.30 26.58 -21.22
C HIS A 51 -27.12 26.04 -22.04
N PRO A 52 -26.97 26.42 -23.32
CA PRO A 52 -25.89 25.93 -24.20
C PRO A 52 -24.49 26.07 -23.58
N ASN A 53 -24.25 27.12 -22.78
CA ASN A 53 -22.99 27.30 -22.04
C ASN A 53 -22.84 26.33 -20.86
N GLN A 54 -23.92 25.95 -20.16
CA GLN A 54 -23.87 24.91 -19.13
C GLN A 54 -23.67 23.53 -19.73
N ALA A 55 -24.26 23.25 -20.90
CA ALA A 55 -24.02 22.02 -21.65
C ALA A 55 -22.59 21.95 -22.21
N ARG A 56 -22.02 23.06 -22.68
CA ARG A 56 -20.60 23.16 -23.09
C ARG A 56 -19.64 23.02 -21.91
N HIS A 57 -19.90 23.67 -20.77
CA HIS A 57 -19.09 23.49 -19.55
C HIS A 57 -19.21 22.07 -18.95
N ALA A 58 -20.38 21.42 -19.06
CA ALA A 58 -20.56 20.03 -18.67
C ALA A 58 -19.88 19.05 -19.65
N ALA A 59 -19.83 19.37 -20.95
CA ALA A 59 -19.10 18.61 -21.96
C ALA A 59 -17.59 18.77 -21.81
N ASP A 60 -17.07 19.96 -21.50
CA ASP A 60 -15.65 20.16 -21.17
C ASP A 60 -15.24 19.45 -19.88
N ALA A 61 -16.12 19.45 -18.87
CA ALA A 61 -15.92 18.69 -17.63
C ALA A 61 -15.93 17.16 -17.86
N SER A 62 -16.49 16.68 -18.97
CA SER A 62 -16.48 15.27 -19.36
C SER A 62 -15.12 14.79 -19.91
N ASN A 63 -14.24 15.73 -20.31
CA ASN A 63 -12.87 15.46 -20.79
C ASN A 63 -11.78 15.65 -19.72
N ALA A 64 -12.12 15.66 -18.43
CA ALA A 64 -11.18 15.96 -17.34
C ALA A 64 -10.12 14.88 -17.05
N MET A 65 -9.98 13.82 -17.87
CA MET A 65 -8.95 12.80 -17.70
C MET A 65 -7.80 13.07 -18.69
N PRO A 66 -6.52 13.10 -18.25
CA PRO A 66 -5.40 13.30 -19.15
C PRO A 66 -5.33 12.23 -20.26
N ASP A 67 -4.73 12.59 -21.40
CA ASP A 67 -4.50 11.63 -22.49
C ASP A 67 -3.54 10.49 -22.07
N ALA A 68 -3.53 9.41 -22.84
CA ALA A 68 -2.70 8.24 -22.54
C ALA A 68 -1.19 8.57 -22.48
N ARG A 69 -0.71 9.48 -23.33
CA ARG A 69 0.70 9.91 -23.34
C ARG A 69 1.07 10.62 -22.04
N THR A 70 0.21 11.51 -21.57
CA THR A 70 0.36 12.28 -20.33
C THR A 70 0.37 11.34 -19.13
N LEU A 71 -0.54 10.36 -19.10
CA LEU A 71 -0.57 9.33 -18.06
C LEU A 71 0.69 8.47 -18.07
N LEU A 72 1.21 8.10 -19.25
CA LEU A 72 2.48 7.38 -19.37
C LEU A 72 3.64 8.22 -18.83
N ILE A 73 3.70 9.51 -19.14
CA ILE A 73 4.72 10.41 -18.58
C ILE A 73 4.60 10.48 -17.06
N CYS A 74 3.40 10.61 -16.50
CA CYS A 74 3.19 10.58 -15.05
C CYS A 74 3.71 9.28 -14.43
N LEU A 75 3.42 8.13 -15.05
CA LEU A 75 3.92 6.83 -14.63
C LEU A 75 5.46 6.77 -14.66
N LEU A 76 6.08 7.19 -15.76
CA LEU A 76 7.54 7.21 -15.90
C LEU A 76 8.22 8.15 -14.89
N ARG A 77 7.60 9.29 -14.58
CA ARG A 77 8.12 10.22 -13.58
C ARG A 77 8.06 9.68 -12.16
N THR A 78 7.23 8.66 -11.87
CA THR A 78 7.23 8.02 -10.54
C THR A 78 8.54 7.32 -10.20
N TYR A 79 9.35 6.96 -11.19
CA TYR A 79 10.68 6.37 -10.96
C TYR A 79 11.67 7.38 -10.38
N LEU A 80 11.41 8.68 -10.52
CA LEU A 80 12.24 9.77 -10.03
C LEU A 80 11.71 10.38 -8.73
N ILE A 81 10.84 9.66 -8.01
CA ILE A 81 10.21 10.14 -6.76
C ILE A 81 11.22 10.55 -5.68
N GLY A 82 12.35 9.83 -5.61
CA GLY A 82 13.43 10.10 -4.65
C GLY A 82 14.48 11.11 -5.12
N ALA A 83 14.42 11.59 -6.37
CA ALA A 83 15.51 12.37 -6.96
C ALA A 83 15.74 13.73 -6.30
N SER A 84 14.71 14.29 -5.65
CA SER A 84 14.77 15.59 -4.95
C SER A 84 14.32 15.46 -3.49
N PHE A 85 14.79 14.40 -2.81
CA PHE A 85 14.50 14.19 -1.40
C PHE A 85 15.05 15.33 -0.53
N ASN A 86 14.25 15.80 0.42
CA ASN A 86 14.66 16.87 1.35
C ASN A 86 14.14 16.59 2.77
N THR A 87 14.79 17.12 3.80
CA THR A 87 14.44 16.81 5.20
C THR A 87 13.11 17.42 5.65
N ARG A 88 12.61 18.47 4.98
CA ARG A 88 11.35 19.14 5.37
C ARG A 88 10.10 18.41 4.86
N GLY A 89 10.13 17.99 3.60
CA GLY A 89 8.98 17.41 2.90
C GLY A 89 9.20 15.99 2.37
N LEU A 90 10.39 15.42 2.57
CA LEU A 90 10.82 14.10 2.11
C LEU A 90 10.68 13.98 0.58
N GLN A 91 9.72 13.22 0.08
CA GLN A 91 9.50 12.97 -1.35
C GLN A 91 8.51 13.96 -2.01
N ASN A 92 8.11 15.04 -1.32
CA ASN A 92 7.10 16.01 -1.78
C ASN A 92 7.39 16.64 -3.16
N ILE A 93 8.65 16.96 -3.48
CA ILE A 93 9.02 17.53 -4.78
C ILE A 93 8.86 16.47 -5.88
N GLY A 94 9.26 15.23 -5.61
CA GLY A 94 9.13 14.13 -6.56
C GLY A 94 7.67 13.80 -6.89
N ILE A 95 6.77 13.83 -5.90
CA ILE A 95 5.35 13.53 -6.15
C ILE A 95 4.69 14.63 -6.96
N VAL A 96 5.03 15.91 -6.72
CA VAL A 96 4.57 17.02 -7.55
C VAL A 96 5.09 16.87 -8.97
N TYR A 97 6.38 16.57 -9.15
CA TYR A 97 6.97 16.34 -10.47
C TYR A 97 6.27 15.22 -11.26
N ALA A 98 5.91 14.12 -10.58
CA ALA A 98 5.19 13.00 -11.17
C ALA A 98 3.74 13.36 -11.55
N LEU A 99 3.06 14.16 -10.74
CA LEU A 99 1.68 14.59 -10.99
C LEU A 99 1.56 15.73 -12.01
N GLU A 100 2.60 16.55 -12.13
CA GLU A 100 2.58 17.82 -12.86
C GLU A 100 1.96 17.75 -14.28
N PRO A 101 2.30 16.79 -15.16
CA PRO A 101 1.69 16.71 -16.48
C PRO A 101 0.17 16.50 -16.41
N GLY A 102 -0.26 15.63 -15.50
CA GLY A 102 -1.67 15.34 -15.27
C GLY A 102 -2.42 16.51 -14.63
N LEU A 103 -1.81 17.21 -13.66
CA LEU A 103 -2.41 18.39 -13.04
C LEU A 103 -2.63 19.53 -14.04
N ARG A 104 -1.71 19.74 -14.98
CA ARG A 104 -1.88 20.74 -16.06
C ARG A 104 -2.99 20.36 -17.04
N ALA A 105 -3.18 19.07 -17.30
CA ALA A 105 -4.25 18.58 -18.18
C ALA A 105 -5.63 18.66 -17.51
N ILE A 106 -5.70 18.37 -16.20
CA ILE A 106 -6.95 18.39 -15.41
C ILE A 106 -7.39 19.84 -15.11
N HIS A 107 -6.47 20.68 -14.66
CA HIS A 107 -6.76 22.05 -14.23
C HIS A 107 -6.23 23.06 -15.24
N GLN A 108 -7.07 23.44 -16.20
CA GLN A 108 -6.72 24.42 -17.24
C GLN A 108 -6.56 25.85 -16.68
N ASP A 109 -7.30 26.20 -15.62
CA ASP A 109 -7.13 27.48 -14.93
C ASP A 109 -5.78 27.51 -14.17
N PRO A 110 -4.90 28.48 -14.45
CA PRO A 110 -3.61 28.61 -13.76
C PRO A 110 -3.73 28.72 -12.24
N ARG A 111 -4.80 29.34 -11.72
CA ARG A 111 -5.00 29.46 -10.26
C ARG A 111 -5.36 28.10 -9.66
N ALA A 112 -6.34 27.40 -10.23
CA ALA A 112 -6.70 26.04 -9.83
C ALA A 112 -5.51 25.07 -9.90
N CYS A 113 -4.71 25.12 -10.98
CA CYS A 113 -3.54 24.28 -11.15
C CYS A 113 -2.47 24.55 -10.06
N ARG A 114 -2.22 25.82 -9.76
CA ARG A 114 -1.30 26.21 -8.67
C ARG A 114 -1.79 25.71 -7.32
N ASP A 115 -3.09 25.81 -7.05
CA ASP A 115 -3.66 25.35 -5.79
C ASP A 115 -3.65 23.82 -5.69
N ALA A 116 -3.78 23.10 -6.80
CA ALA A 116 -3.56 21.66 -6.88
C ALA A 116 -2.13 21.26 -6.52
N ARG A 117 -1.12 21.91 -7.12
CA ARG A 117 0.30 21.67 -6.78
C ARG A 117 0.59 21.87 -5.29
N LYS A 118 0.02 22.92 -4.69
CA LYS A 118 0.21 23.23 -3.25
C LYS A 118 -0.26 22.09 -2.33
N ARG A 119 -1.28 21.32 -2.72
CA ARG A 119 -1.77 20.16 -1.93
C ARG A 119 -0.73 19.06 -1.78
N TYR A 120 0.18 18.93 -2.74
CA TYR A 120 1.21 17.88 -2.77
C TYR A 120 2.59 18.34 -2.31
N LEU A 121 2.81 19.66 -2.13
CA LEU A 121 4.06 20.22 -1.59
C LEU A 121 4.21 20.05 -0.07
N ARG A 122 3.15 19.62 0.63
CA ARG A 122 3.25 19.21 2.04
C ARG A 122 4.03 17.90 2.17
N HIS A 123 4.34 17.53 3.41
CA HIS A 123 5.02 16.29 3.73
C HIS A 123 4.42 15.09 2.98
N PHE A 124 5.27 14.34 2.28
CA PHE A 124 4.89 13.16 1.54
C PHE A 124 6.07 12.18 1.58
N ASN A 125 5.84 11.00 2.14
CA ASN A 125 6.82 9.94 2.11
C ASN A 125 6.11 8.60 2.08
N THR A 126 6.50 7.75 1.15
CA THR A 126 5.94 6.43 0.98
C THR A 126 6.97 5.49 0.40
N HIS A 127 6.74 4.19 0.55
CA HIS A 127 7.55 3.20 -0.12
C HIS A 127 7.45 3.39 -1.66
N PRO A 128 8.57 3.51 -2.40
CA PRO A 128 8.56 3.88 -3.83
C PRO A 128 7.72 2.98 -4.74
N PHE A 129 7.51 1.72 -4.34
CA PHE A 129 6.69 0.78 -5.11
C PHE A 129 5.19 1.12 -5.07
N TRP A 130 4.73 1.89 -4.08
CA TRP A 130 3.36 2.40 -4.01
C TRP A 130 3.17 3.74 -4.72
N THR A 131 4.24 4.45 -5.08
CA THR A 131 4.14 5.75 -5.77
C THR A 131 3.28 5.70 -7.03
N PRO A 132 3.39 4.70 -7.93
CA PRO A 132 2.50 4.60 -9.10
C PRO A 132 1.02 4.49 -8.72
N LEU A 133 0.66 3.63 -7.76
CA LEU A 133 -0.71 3.53 -7.27
C LEU A 133 -1.22 4.89 -6.78
N LEU A 134 -0.44 5.54 -5.91
CA LEU A 134 -0.81 6.83 -5.30
C LEU A 134 -0.97 7.93 -6.33
N VAL A 135 -0.07 8.03 -7.31
CA VAL A 135 -0.19 8.98 -8.43
C VAL A 135 -1.48 8.72 -9.21
N GLY A 136 -1.80 7.45 -9.51
CA GLY A 136 -3.05 7.11 -10.19
C GLY A 136 -4.28 7.52 -9.39
N VAL A 137 -4.32 7.22 -8.08
CA VAL A 137 -5.41 7.61 -7.18
C VAL A 137 -5.56 9.14 -7.12
N PHE A 138 -4.45 9.86 -7.02
CA PHE A 138 -4.46 11.32 -6.92
C PHE A 138 -4.93 12.00 -8.20
N LEU A 139 -4.50 11.52 -9.37
CA LEU A 139 -5.02 12.02 -10.65
C LEU A 139 -6.53 11.77 -10.79
N SER A 140 -7.00 10.60 -10.33
CA SER A 140 -8.44 10.28 -10.31
C SER A 140 -9.23 11.24 -9.42
N LEU A 141 -8.71 11.53 -8.21
CA LEU A 141 -9.32 12.47 -7.27
C LEU A 141 -9.28 13.91 -7.76
N GLU A 142 -8.17 14.36 -8.35
CA GLU A 142 -8.05 15.69 -8.94
C GLU A 142 -9.02 15.88 -10.12
N GLY A 143 -9.23 14.84 -10.94
CA GLY A 143 -10.28 14.85 -11.97
C GLY A 143 -11.70 14.97 -11.37
N ASN A 144 -11.97 14.34 -10.23
CA ASN A 144 -13.23 14.51 -9.50
C ASN A 144 -13.39 15.91 -8.89
N ILE A 145 -12.29 16.51 -8.40
CA ILE A 145 -12.26 17.89 -7.91
C ILE A 145 -12.57 18.87 -9.04
N ALA A 146 -11.94 18.71 -10.21
CA ALA A 146 -12.21 19.53 -11.37
C ALA A 146 -13.69 19.46 -11.82
N ARG A 147 -14.30 18.27 -11.70
CA ARG A 147 -15.74 18.04 -11.94
C ARG A 147 -16.66 18.47 -10.79
N LYS A 148 -16.13 18.98 -9.69
CA LYS A 148 -16.87 19.35 -8.46
C LYS A 148 -17.66 18.18 -7.84
N THR A 149 -17.22 16.94 -8.07
CA THR A 149 -17.82 15.73 -7.47
C THR A 149 -17.08 15.28 -6.21
N PHE A 150 -15.92 15.86 -5.93
CA PHE A 150 -15.13 15.60 -4.72
C PHE A 150 -14.61 16.93 -4.14
N PRO A 151 -14.83 17.21 -2.84
CA PRO A 151 -14.37 18.45 -2.22
C PRO A 151 -12.83 18.44 -2.03
N PRO A 152 -12.11 19.51 -2.43
CA PRO A 152 -10.65 19.61 -2.28
C PRO A 152 -10.17 19.45 -0.84
N GLU A 153 -10.96 19.85 0.14
CA GLU A 153 -10.60 19.84 1.56
C GLU A 153 -10.45 18.41 2.11
N LEU A 154 -11.23 17.46 1.58
CA LEU A 154 -11.13 16.05 1.97
C LEU A 154 -9.89 15.36 1.40
N LEU A 155 -9.31 15.89 0.30
CA LEU A 155 -8.13 15.28 -0.32
C LEU A 155 -6.95 15.22 0.64
N ALA A 156 -6.74 16.24 1.46
CA ALA A 156 -5.59 16.30 2.38
C ALA A 156 -5.65 15.17 3.42
N SER A 157 -6.78 15.02 4.13
CA SER A 157 -6.95 14.00 5.16
C SER A 157 -6.86 12.58 4.59
N VAL A 158 -7.50 12.37 3.43
CA VAL A 158 -7.48 11.06 2.76
C VAL A 158 -6.08 10.73 2.22
N LYS A 159 -5.38 11.71 1.63
CA LYS A 159 -4.00 11.56 1.14
C LYS A 159 -3.11 11.09 2.28
N ASP A 160 -3.09 11.82 3.39
CA ASP A 160 -2.18 11.54 4.50
C ASP A 160 -2.44 10.15 5.08
N THR A 161 -3.70 9.81 5.37
CA THR A 161 -4.07 8.48 5.89
C THR A 161 -3.66 7.36 4.95
N THR A 162 -3.90 7.53 3.64
CA THR A 162 -3.58 6.53 2.62
C THR A 162 -2.07 6.36 2.47
N VAL A 163 -1.32 7.48 2.42
CA VAL A 163 0.14 7.48 2.27
C VAL A 163 0.82 6.79 3.44
N TYR A 164 0.44 7.12 4.68
CA TYR A 164 1.03 6.50 5.86
C TYR A 164 0.74 5.00 5.94
N THR A 165 -0.51 4.60 5.67
CA THR A 165 -0.91 3.20 5.71
C THR A 165 -0.18 2.39 4.63
N LEU A 166 -0.13 2.89 3.40
CA LEU A 166 0.59 2.22 2.31
C LEU A 166 2.10 2.22 2.54
N SER A 167 2.68 3.27 3.13
CA SER A 167 4.10 3.27 3.49
C SER A 167 4.42 2.12 4.44
N ALA A 168 3.68 2.01 5.55
CA ALA A 168 3.92 0.96 6.54
C ALA A 168 3.79 -0.45 5.93
N ILE A 169 2.79 -0.67 5.08
CA ILE A 169 2.63 -1.93 4.34
C ILE A 169 3.80 -2.15 3.39
N GLY A 170 4.20 -1.12 2.63
CA GLY A 170 5.27 -1.21 1.66
C GLY A 170 6.62 -1.50 2.30
N ASP A 171 6.94 -0.82 3.40
CA ASP A 171 8.19 -1.01 4.14
C ASP A 171 8.27 -2.43 4.73
N SER A 172 7.18 -2.94 5.31
CA SER A 172 7.14 -4.31 5.86
C SER A 172 7.21 -5.38 4.77
N VAL A 173 6.41 -5.26 3.72
CA VAL A 173 6.22 -6.32 2.72
C VAL A 173 7.29 -6.26 1.64
N PHE A 174 7.52 -5.10 1.01
CA PHE A 174 8.52 -4.99 -0.05
C PHE A 174 9.93 -4.89 0.52
N GLY A 175 10.16 -3.96 1.44
CA GLY A 175 11.49 -3.76 2.04
C GLY A 175 11.88 -4.93 2.95
N GLY A 176 11.06 -5.21 3.96
CA GLY A 176 11.38 -6.18 5.01
C GLY A 176 11.15 -7.65 4.65
N SER A 177 10.45 -7.95 3.55
CA SER A 177 10.12 -9.35 3.18
C SER A 177 10.60 -9.70 1.78
N LEU A 178 10.00 -9.12 0.73
CA LEU A 178 10.25 -9.52 -0.66
C LEU A 178 11.65 -9.17 -1.15
N LEU A 179 12.19 -7.99 -0.82
CA LEU A 179 13.54 -7.62 -1.20
C LEU A 179 14.59 -8.51 -0.51
N VAL A 180 14.37 -8.82 0.77
CA VAL A 180 15.23 -9.76 1.52
C VAL A 180 15.16 -11.16 0.91
N PHE A 181 13.96 -11.63 0.56
CA PHE A 181 13.76 -12.92 -0.11
C PHE A 181 14.49 -12.98 -1.44
N TRP A 182 14.31 -11.95 -2.27
CA TRP A 182 15.00 -11.82 -3.55
C TRP A 182 16.52 -11.93 -3.37
N SER A 183 17.10 -11.12 -2.46
CA SER A 183 18.54 -11.13 -2.20
C SER A 183 19.03 -12.50 -1.72
N LEU A 184 18.35 -13.12 -0.75
CA LEU A 184 18.76 -14.41 -0.19
C LEU A 184 18.73 -15.54 -1.22
N VAL A 185 17.67 -15.63 -2.02
CA VAL A 185 17.59 -16.65 -3.09
C VAL A 185 18.68 -16.43 -4.12
N SER A 186 18.90 -15.19 -4.56
CA SER A 186 19.92 -14.87 -5.57
C SER A 186 21.33 -15.19 -5.07
N CYS A 187 21.66 -14.77 -3.86
CA CYS A 187 22.95 -15.10 -3.24
C CYS A 187 23.14 -16.61 -3.09
N THR A 188 22.10 -17.33 -2.65
CA THR A 188 22.17 -18.80 -2.48
C THR A 188 22.42 -19.51 -3.82
N LEU A 189 21.76 -19.07 -4.89
CA LEU A 189 21.97 -19.62 -6.23
C LEU A 189 23.39 -19.34 -6.74
N VAL A 190 23.90 -18.12 -6.57
CA VAL A 190 25.26 -17.74 -6.99
C VAL A 190 26.31 -18.55 -6.22
N VAL A 191 26.21 -18.63 -4.90
CA VAL A 191 27.14 -19.42 -4.06
C VAL A 191 27.09 -20.92 -4.40
N SER A 192 25.96 -21.39 -4.91
CA SER A 192 25.81 -22.79 -5.37
C SER A 192 26.29 -23.02 -6.81
N GLY A 193 26.83 -22.01 -7.50
CA GLY A 193 27.32 -22.09 -8.88
C GLY A 193 26.23 -21.96 -9.96
N HIS A 194 25.01 -21.56 -9.60
CA HIS A 194 23.87 -21.43 -10.51
C HIS A 194 23.61 -19.97 -10.94
N GLU A 195 24.60 -19.32 -11.55
CA GLU A 195 24.55 -17.90 -11.91
C GLU A 195 23.43 -17.56 -12.91
N MET A 196 23.24 -18.38 -13.95
CA MET A 196 22.17 -18.18 -14.93
C MET A 196 20.79 -18.25 -14.28
N ALA A 197 20.58 -19.18 -13.34
CA ALA A 197 19.33 -19.27 -12.60
C ALA A 197 19.10 -18.04 -11.71
N ALA A 198 20.15 -17.52 -11.06
CA ALA A 198 20.08 -16.29 -10.28
C ALA A 198 19.73 -15.07 -11.15
N ALA A 199 20.31 -14.98 -12.34
CA ALA A 199 20.04 -13.91 -13.29
C ALA A 199 18.58 -13.95 -13.80
N LEU A 200 18.10 -15.13 -14.21
CA LEU A 200 16.72 -15.30 -14.67
C LEU A 200 15.70 -15.05 -13.55
N PHE A 201 15.99 -15.51 -12.33
CA PHE A 201 15.16 -15.23 -11.16
C PHE A 201 15.09 -13.72 -10.87
N THR A 202 16.24 -13.03 -10.86
CA THR A 202 16.32 -11.58 -10.66
C THR A 202 15.56 -10.82 -11.75
N LEU A 203 15.73 -11.21 -13.01
CA LEU A 203 15.01 -10.60 -14.13
C LEU A 203 13.50 -10.81 -13.98
N SER A 204 13.05 -12.01 -13.58
CA SER A 204 11.62 -12.31 -13.41
C SER A 204 10.99 -11.44 -12.31
N LEU A 205 11.66 -11.27 -11.16
CA LEU A 205 11.17 -10.42 -10.08
C LEU A 205 11.21 -8.94 -10.45
N PHE A 206 12.23 -8.52 -11.18
CA PHE A 206 12.31 -7.16 -11.70
C PHE A 206 11.15 -6.85 -12.65
N LEU A 207 10.87 -7.73 -13.61
CA LEU A 207 9.73 -7.58 -14.53
C LEU A 207 8.40 -7.64 -13.79
N GLY A 208 8.27 -8.53 -12.81
CA GLY A 208 7.10 -8.62 -11.92
C GLY A 208 6.86 -7.31 -11.16
N LEU A 209 7.93 -6.67 -10.66
CA LEU A 209 7.86 -5.36 -10.04
C LEU A 209 7.41 -4.26 -11.02
N GLN A 210 7.92 -4.25 -12.25
CA GLN A 210 7.47 -3.29 -13.26
C GLN A 210 5.99 -3.47 -13.60
N ALA A 211 5.55 -4.73 -13.76
CA ALA A 211 4.15 -5.06 -13.98
C ALA A 211 3.27 -4.61 -12.80
N PHE A 212 3.69 -4.90 -11.56
CA PHE A 212 3.01 -4.44 -10.35
C PHE A 212 2.82 -2.92 -10.33
N LYS A 213 3.90 -2.15 -10.61
CA LYS A 213 3.85 -0.68 -10.66
C LYS A 213 2.88 -0.18 -11.74
N ALA A 214 2.90 -0.75 -12.93
CA ALA A 214 2.00 -0.36 -14.03
C ALA A 214 0.54 -0.72 -13.73
N LEU A 215 0.27 -1.95 -13.28
CA LEU A 215 -1.08 -2.42 -12.98
C LEU A 215 -1.73 -1.64 -11.84
N THR A 216 -0.97 -1.35 -10.78
CA THR A 216 -1.47 -0.58 -9.64
C THR A 216 -1.71 0.88 -10.00
N PHE A 217 -0.87 1.49 -10.85
CA PHE A 217 -1.14 2.82 -11.41
C PHE A 217 -2.47 2.87 -12.18
N ILE A 218 -2.70 1.91 -13.08
CA ILE A 218 -3.96 1.81 -13.85
C ILE A 218 -5.15 1.59 -12.93
N ALA A 219 -5.03 0.72 -11.93
CA ALA A 219 -6.08 0.47 -10.94
C ALA A 219 -6.41 1.73 -10.13
N GLY A 220 -5.37 2.45 -9.67
CA GLY A 220 -5.52 3.73 -8.96
C GLY A 220 -6.23 4.79 -9.79
N LEU A 221 -5.88 4.92 -11.08
CA LEU A 221 -6.54 5.84 -12.00
C LEU A 221 -8.04 5.53 -12.17
N ARG A 222 -8.37 4.26 -12.41
CA ARG A 222 -9.73 3.81 -12.72
C ARG A 222 -10.66 3.84 -11.51
N GLU A 223 -10.16 3.43 -10.35
CA GLU A 223 -10.97 3.17 -9.16
C GLU A 223 -10.85 4.28 -8.10
N GLY A 224 -9.83 5.13 -8.18
CA GLY A 224 -9.51 6.10 -7.14
C GLY A 224 -9.33 5.39 -5.80
N LEU A 225 -9.99 5.90 -4.74
CA LEU A 225 -9.88 5.35 -3.38
C LEU A 225 -10.47 3.94 -3.22
N LYS A 226 -11.35 3.48 -4.13
CA LYS A 226 -11.96 2.15 -4.02
C LYS A 226 -10.91 1.03 -4.12
N VAL A 227 -9.79 1.29 -4.78
CA VAL A 227 -8.66 0.34 -4.88
C VAL A 227 -8.12 -0.08 -3.51
N LEU A 228 -8.24 0.78 -2.49
CA LEU A 228 -7.76 0.49 -1.14
C LEU A 228 -8.57 -0.63 -0.48
N GLN A 229 -9.86 -0.75 -0.79
CA GLN A 229 -10.70 -1.84 -0.31
C GLN A 229 -10.27 -3.18 -0.91
N ARG A 230 -9.96 -3.19 -2.21
CA ARG A 230 -9.40 -4.37 -2.89
C ARG A 230 -8.03 -4.75 -2.33
N LEU A 231 -7.17 -3.76 -2.08
CA LEU A 231 -5.84 -4.00 -1.56
C LEU A 231 -5.87 -4.66 -0.17
N LYS A 232 -6.82 -4.25 0.68
CA LYS A 232 -7.02 -4.88 1.99
C LYS A 232 -7.31 -6.38 1.88
N GLN A 233 -8.00 -6.82 0.82
CA GLN A 233 -8.32 -8.24 0.60
C GLN A 233 -7.11 -9.08 0.17
N TRP A 234 -6.02 -8.46 -0.28
CA TRP A 234 -4.80 -9.18 -0.68
C TRP A 234 -4.00 -9.68 0.52
N ASP A 235 -4.31 -9.18 1.73
CA ASP A 235 -3.72 -9.64 2.98
C ASP A 235 -2.18 -9.63 2.97
N LEU A 236 -1.60 -8.59 2.34
CA LEU A 236 -0.16 -8.50 2.08
C LEU A 236 0.68 -8.58 3.36
N ILE A 237 0.16 -8.12 4.49
CA ILE A 237 0.87 -8.14 5.76
C ILE A 237 1.13 -9.59 6.18
N ASN A 238 0.09 -10.44 6.18
CA ASN A 238 0.22 -11.85 6.55
C ASN A 238 1.10 -12.62 5.56
N TRP A 239 1.00 -12.31 4.26
CA TRP A 239 1.91 -12.86 3.25
C TRP A 239 3.37 -12.43 3.48
N GLY A 240 3.59 -11.16 3.80
CA GLY A 240 4.90 -10.62 4.16
C GLY A 240 5.50 -11.39 5.33
N ASP A 241 4.74 -11.64 6.38
CA ASP A 241 5.21 -12.39 7.55
C ASP A 241 5.57 -13.85 7.22
N ARG A 242 4.79 -14.53 6.36
CA ARG A 242 5.16 -15.86 5.86
C ARG A 242 6.47 -15.84 5.07
N ILE A 243 6.65 -14.84 4.20
CA ILE A 243 7.90 -14.66 3.44
C ILE A 243 9.08 -14.41 4.39
N LYS A 244 8.90 -13.62 5.46
CA LYS A 244 9.95 -13.43 6.48
C LYS A 244 10.36 -14.74 7.15
N MET A 245 9.43 -15.65 7.41
CA MET A 245 9.76 -16.98 7.93
C MET A 245 10.61 -17.78 6.93
N CYS A 246 10.25 -17.74 5.63
CA CYS A 246 11.06 -18.33 4.57
C CYS A 246 12.45 -17.69 4.49
N ASN A 247 12.56 -16.36 4.65
CA ASN A 247 13.84 -15.65 4.67
C ASN A 247 14.73 -16.13 5.82
N GLY A 248 14.16 -16.37 7.00
CA GLY A 248 14.90 -16.93 8.13
C GLY A 248 15.54 -18.28 7.78
N LEU A 249 14.79 -19.18 7.15
CA LEU A 249 15.30 -20.47 6.70
C LEU A 249 16.36 -20.34 5.61
N LEU A 250 16.11 -19.51 4.59
CA LEU A 250 17.06 -19.26 3.51
C LEU A 250 18.37 -18.66 4.02
N LEU A 251 18.31 -17.78 5.02
CA LEU A 251 19.50 -17.21 5.64
C LEU A 251 20.35 -18.29 6.31
N VAL A 252 19.73 -19.22 7.06
CA VAL A 252 20.44 -20.36 7.66
C VAL A 252 21.11 -21.21 6.59
N VAL A 253 20.41 -21.50 5.49
CA VAL A 253 20.96 -22.26 4.35
C VAL A 253 22.14 -21.53 3.69
N LEU A 254 22.00 -20.23 3.45
CA LEU A 254 23.07 -19.42 2.86
C LEU A 254 24.31 -19.40 3.75
N LEU A 255 24.13 -19.18 5.05
CA LEU A 255 25.24 -19.17 6.00
C LEU A 255 25.91 -20.54 6.11
N TRP A 256 25.15 -21.64 6.09
CA TRP A 256 25.72 -22.99 6.02
C TRP A 256 26.62 -23.18 4.80
N ARG A 257 26.23 -22.63 3.65
CA ARG A 257 27.00 -22.72 2.40
C ARG A 257 28.26 -21.86 2.40
N VAL A 258 28.25 -20.72 3.08
CA VAL A 258 29.38 -19.77 3.11
C VAL A 258 30.38 -20.08 4.24
N TRP A 259 30.00 -20.87 5.25
CA TRP A 259 30.81 -21.09 6.44
C TRP A 259 32.18 -21.75 6.13
N PRO A 260 33.31 -21.10 6.47
CA PRO A 260 34.65 -21.46 5.95
C PRO A 260 35.36 -22.62 6.67
N HIS A 261 34.72 -23.31 7.63
CA HIS A 261 35.42 -24.26 8.51
C HIS A 261 35.18 -25.74 8.14
N PRO A 262 36.22 -26.59 8.03
CA PRO A 262 36.13 -27.97 7.51
C PRO A 262 35.29 -28.94 8.36
N ALA A 263 34.99 -28.59 9.62
CA ALA A 263 34.11 -29.37 10.51
C ALA A 263 32.73 -28.70 10.63
N HIS A 264 31.91 -28.82 9.58
CA HIS A 264 30.63 -28.11 9.46
C HIS A 264 29.56 -28.52 10.47
N GLY A 265 29.55 -29.76 11.00
CA GLY A 265 28.39 -30.32 11.69
C GLY A 265 28.16 -29.83 13.12
N LEU A 266 29.10 -30.12 14.02
CA LEU A 266 28.91 -29.91 15.46
C LEU A 266 28.85 -28.43 15.86
N PRO A 267 29.79 -27.56 15.45
CA PRO A 267 29.77 -26.14 15.85
C PRO A 267 28.56 -25.39 15.29
N TRP A 268 28.15 -25.73 14.06
CA TRP A 268 26.96 -25.16 13.43
C TRP A 268 25.67 -25.56 14.14
N GLY A 269 25.55 -26.84 14.51
CA GLY A 269 24.42 -27.34 15.29
C GLY A 269 24.29 -26.63 16.63
N ILE A 270 25.42 -26.43 17.33
CA ILE A 270 25.46 -25.68 18.60
C ILE A 270 25.03 -24.23 18.39
N ALA A 271 25.54 -23.54 17.36
CA ALA A 271 25.15 -22.18 17.03
C ALA A 271 23.65 -22.06 16.71
N CYS A 272 23.10 -22.99 15.92
CA CYS A 272 21.68 -23.04 15.60
C CYS A 272 20.80 -23.27 16.84
N ILE A 273 21.22 -24.15 17.74
CA ILE A 273 20.53 -24.39 19.02
C ILE A 273 20.58 -23.14 19.88
N MET A 274 21.75 -22.52 20.05
CA MET A 274 21.92 -21.27 20.82
C MET A 274 21.00 -20.15 20.31
N LEU A 275 20.96 -19.95 18.98
CA LEU A 275 20.09 -18.96 18.36
C LEU A 275 18.60 -19.30 18.53
N SER A 276 18.24 -20.58 18.44
CA SER A 276 16.86 -21.04 18.66
C SER A 276 16.41 -20.84 20.10
N VAL A 277 17.27 -21.14 21.07
CA VAL A 277 17.02 -20.89 22.50
C VAL A 277 16.89 -19.39 22.75
N ALA A 278 17.78 -18.56 22.21
CA ALA A 278 17.68 -17.10 22.33
C ALA A 278 16.36 -16.57 21.72
N ALA A 279 15.96 -17.08 20.55
CA ALA A 279 14.69 -16.73 19.92
C ALA A 279 13.48 -17.13 20.79
N LEU A 280 13.50 -18.32 21.40
CA LEU A 280 12.48 -18.77 22.35
C LEU A 280 12.44 -17.89 23.62
N MET A 281 13.60 -17.50 24.15
CA MET A 281 13.71 -16.61 25.31
C MET A 281 13.09 -15.23 25.04
N VAL A 282 13.36 -14.66 23.86
CA VAL A 282 12.76 -13.38 23.44
C VAL A 282 11.26 -13.53 23.21
N GLY A 283 10.85 -14.59 22.51
CA GLY A 283 9.45 -14.79 22.09
C GLY A 283 8.51 -15.19 23.21
N ARG A 284 8.94 -16.10 24.10
CA ARG A 284 8.09 -16.69 25.15
C ARG A 284 8.23 -15.99 26.51
N PHE A 285 9.43 -15.51 26.82
CA PHE A 285 9.76 -14.90 28.11
C PHE A 285 9.97 -13.38 28.03
N HIS A 286 9.81 -12.78 26.85
CA HIS A 286 9.95 -11.33 26.62
C HIS A 286 11.29 -10.75 27.09
N ILE A 287 12.34 -11.57 27.10
CA ILE A 287 13.69 -11.12 27.48
C ILE A 287 14.22 -10.17 26.40
N SER A 288 14.83 -9.06 26.84
CA SER A 288 15.40 -8.07 25.92
C SER A 288 16.51 -8.69 25.06
N ARG A 289 16.44 -8.44 23.74
CA ARG A 289 17.48 -8.87 22.78
C ARG A 289 18.85 -8.29 23.13
N ILE A 290 18.87 -7.04 23.63
CA ILE A 290 20.09 -6.33 24.03
C ILE A 290 20.74 -7.03 25.22
N PHE A 291 19.92 -7.46 26.18
CA PHE A 291 20.39 -8.19 27.35
C PHE A 291 21.02 -9.53 26.97
N LEU A 292 20.34 -10.32 26.12
CA LEU A 292 20.88 -11.59 25.63
C LEU A 292 22.18 -11.39 24.83
N ALA A 293 22.24 -10.36 23.99
CA ALA A 293 23.47 -10.03 23.26
C ALA A 293 24.61 -9.63 24.21
N ALA A 294 24.32 -8.82 25.25
CA ALA A 294 25.31 -8.44 26.25
C ALA A 294 25.83 -9.63 27.05
N CYS A 295 24.96 -10.57 27.45
CA CYS A 295 25.37 -11.81 28.10
C CYS A 295 26.21 -12.70 27.20
N ALA A 296 25.85 -12.83 25.91
CA ALA A 296 26.62 -13.59 24.94
C ALA A 296 28.02 -12.98 24.71
N LEU A 297 28.11 -11.66 24.60
CA LEU A 297 29.37 -10.91 24.51
C LEU A 297 30.21 -11.09 25.77
N ALA A 298 29.63 -10.90 26.96
CA ALA A 298 30.34 -11.08 28.23
C ALA A 298 30.87 -12.51 28.38
N GLY A 299 30.07 -13.51 28.01
CA GLY A 299 30.47 -14.91 27.97
C GLY A 299 31.60 -15.18 26.98
N ALA A 300 31.55 -14.56 25.79
CA ALA A 300 32.64 -14.65 24.82
C ALA A 300 33.94 -14.06 25.38
N TYR A 301 33.91 -12.87 26.00
CA TYR A 301 35.11 -12.25 26.60
C TYR A 301 35.64 -12.98 27.84
N ALA A 302 34.80 -13.74 28.57
CA ALA A 302 35.21 -14.50 29.74
C ALA A 302 35.93 -15.83 29.41
N LEU A 303 35.88 -16.26 28.15
CA LEU A 303 36.47 -17.53 27.70
C LEU A 303 37.94 -17.31 27.26
N PRO A 304 38.93 -18.04 27.83
CA PRO A 304 40.36 -17.75 27.67
C PRO A 304 40.91 -17.90 26.23
N TRP A 305 40.23 -18.66 25.38
CA TRP A 305 40.51 -18.89 23.95
C TRP A 305 39.75 -17.95 22.98
N ALA A 306 38.93 -17.01 23.49
CA ALA A 306 38.14 -16.13 22.62
C ALA A 306 38.99 -15.15 21.79
N SER A 307 40.20 -14.86 22.26
CA SER A 307 41.22 -14.10 21.50
C SER A 307 41.57 -14.75 20.17
N ASP A 308 41.55 -16.07 20.09
CA ASP A 308 42.02 -16.82 18.91
C ASP A 308 41.01 -16.77 17.75
N TRP A 309 39.73 -16.54 18.05
CA TRP A 309 38.64 -16.46 17.07
C TRP A 309 38.29 -15.02 16.66
N MET A 310 38.66 -14.02 17.47
CA MET A 310 38.39 -12.60 17.22
C MET A 310 39.42 -11.92 16.31
N LEU A 311 40.51 -12.59 15.95
CA LEU A 311 41.52 -12.10 15.00
C LEU A 311 41.03 -12.20 13.54
N LEU A 312 39.96 -11.47 13.23
CA LEU A 312 39.69 -10.93 11.89
C LEU A 312 40.22 -9.49 11.76
N VAL A 313 41.24 -9.14 12.54
CA VAL A 313 42.11 -7.99 12.29
C VAL A 313 43.36 -8.58 11.64
N PRO A 314 43.60 -8.40 10.33
CA PRO A 314 44.90 -8.68 9.77
C PRO A 314 45.89 -7.80 10.54
N SER A 315 46.86 -8.41 11.21
CA SER A 315 48.01 -7.68 11.75
C SER A 315 48.73 -7.01 10.58
N PHE A 316 48.46 -5.72 10.40
CA PHE A 316 49.30 -4.79 9.64
C PHE A 316 50.48 -4.35 10.51
#